data_AF-G2SMD6-F1
#
_entry.id   AF-G2SMD6-F1
#
_cell.length_a   1.000
_cell.length_b   1.000
_cell.length_c   1.000
_cell.angle_alpha   90.00
_cell.angle_beta   90.00
_cell.angle_gamma   90.00
#
_symmetry.space_group_name_H-M   'P 1'
#
loop_
_entity.id
_entity.type
_entity.pdbx_description
1 polymer ?
#
loop_
_entity_poly.entity_id
_entity_poly.type
_entity_poly.pdbx_seq_one_letter_code
_entity_poly.pdbx_strand_id
1 'polypeptide(L)'
;MVERKRYDPGLVRVGELITQKRKALGDPYNTREKFIAQTSKDIFGGKEWVSVRHLANLELGKNWISIEKFIILADALQQEPVSLFKEFIDTYRNENG
;
A
#
# COMPACT_ATOMS: atom_id res chain seq x y z
N MET A 1 -17.06 23.21 5.29
CA MET A 1 -17.52 21.82 5.17
C MET A 1 -16.49 21.06 4.37
N VAL A 2 -15.81 20.07 4.96
CA VAL A 2 -14.89 19.20 4.21
C VAL A 2 -15.76 18.23 3.43
N GLU A 3 -15.71 18.27 2.10
CA GLU A 3 -16.36 17.27 1.25
C GLU A 3 -15.99 15.88 1.76
N ARG A 4 -17.00 15.06 2.08
CA ARG A 4 -16.77 13.64 2.36
C ARG A 4 -16.16 13.06 1.09
N LYS A 5 -14.89 12.63 1.16
CA LYS A 5 -14.26 11.90 0.07
C LYS A 5 -15.19 10.77 -0.35
N ARG A 6 -15.56 10.77 -1.63
CA ARG A 6 -16.44 9.76 -2.23
C ARG A 6 -15.88 8.37 -1.91
N TYR A 7 -16.73 7.53 -1.34
CA TYR A 7 -16.42 6.12 -1.15
C TYR A 7 -16.23 5.48 -2.54
N ASP A 8 -15.08 4.87 -2.76
CA ASP A 8 -14.75 4.15 -3.99
C ASP A 8 -14.49 2.68 -3.63
N PRO A 9 -15.41 1.75 -3.98
CA PRO A 9 -15.25 0.33 -3.69
C PRO A 9 -13.98 -0.29 -4.30
N GLY A 10 -13.54 0.20 -5.47
CA GLY A 10 -12.32 -0.25 -6.12
C GLY A 10 -11.09 0.13 -5.32
N LEU A 11 -11.04 1.37 -4.79
CA LEU A 11 -9.96 1.79 -3.90
C LEU A 11 -9.93 0.99 -2.60
N VAL A 12 -11.09 0.62 -2.06
CA VAL A 12 -11.16 -0.22 -0.87
C VAL A 12 -10.53 -1.59 -1.13
N ARG A 13 -10.87 -2.25 -2.26
CA ARG A 13 -10.26 -3.53 -2.65
C ARG A 13 -8.74 -3.41 -2.81
N VAL A 14 -8.24 -2.33 -3.43
CA VAL A 14 -6.80 -2.07 -3.54
C VAL A 14 -6.16 -1.87 -2.17
N GLY A 15 -6.83 -1.19 -1.23
CA GLY A 15 -6.35 -1.03 0.14
C GLY A 15 -6.26 -2.36 0.90
N GLU A 16 -7.24 -3.24 0.70
CA GLU A 16 -7.23 -4.60 1.24
C GLU A 16 -6.08 -5.43 0.65
N LEU A 17 -5.83 -5.34 -0.65
CA LEU A 17 -4.69 -5.98 -1.32
C LEU A 17 -3.36 -5.55 -0.70
N ILE A 18 -3.16 -4.24 -0.50
CA ILE A 18 -1.94 -3.72 0.15
C ILE A 18 -1.78 -4.33 1.54
N THR A 19 -2.86 -4.40 2.31
CA THR A 19 -2.87 -4.97 3.66
C THR A 19 -2.49 -6.46 3.63
N GLN A 20 -3.04 -7.22 2.68
CA GLN A 20 -2.75 -8.64 2.50
C GLN A 20 -1.29 -8.86 2.12
N LYS A 21 -0.77 -8.15 1.11
CA LYS A 21 0.63 -8.26 0.69
C LYS A 21 1.59 -7.93 1.82
N ARG A 22 1.34 -6.85 2.58
CA ARG A 22 2.17 -6.50 3.74
C ARG A 22 2.18 -7.62 4.79
N LYS A 23 1.01 -8.17 5.13
CA LYS A 23 0.92 -9.26 6.12
C LYS A 23 1.57 -10.56 5.61
N ALA A 24 1.55 -10.80 4.30
CA ALA A 24 2.17 -11.96 3.67
C ALA A 24 3.71 -11.95 3.77
N LEU A 25 4.33 -10.80 4.01
CA LEU A 25 5.78 -10.70 4.30
C LEU A 25 6.16 -11.34 5.65
N GLY A 26 5.17 -11.65 6.51
CA GLY A 26 5.37 -12.34 7.78
C GLY A 26 5.28 -11.44 9.01
N ASP A 27 5.51 -12.04 10.18
CA ASP A 27 5.36 -11.42 11.49
C ASP A 27 6.11 -10.09 11.69
N PRO A 28 7.32 -9.89 11.13
CA PRO A 28 8.02 -8.60 11.24
C PRO A 28 7.28 -7.44 10.56
N TYR A 29 6.27 -7.70 9.74
CA TYR A 29 5.55 -6.68 8.97
C TYR A 29 4.05 -6.62 9.31
N ASN A 30 3.63 -7.32 10.38
CA ASN A 30 2.20 -7.54 10.67
C ASN A 30 1.43 -6.28 11.09
N THR A 31 2.09 -5.27 11.65
CA THR A 31 1.55 -3.92 11.86
C THR A 31 2.15 -2.91 10.89
N ARG A 32 1.49 -1.75 10.73
CA ARG A 32 1.97 -0.68 9.85
C ARG A 32 3.29 -0.11 10.36
N GLU A 33 3.39 0.10 11.67
CA GLU A 33 4.57 0.63 12.34
C GLU A 33 5.77 -0.29 12.17
N LYS A 34 5.57 -1.59 12.39
CA LYS A 34 6.62 -2.59 12.19
C LYS A 34 7.04 -2.66 10.74
N PHE A 35 6.08 -2.68 9.81
CA PHE A 35 6.38 -2.67 8.38
C PHE A 35 7.21 -1.45 7.98
N ILE A 36 6.81 -0.25 8.38
CA ILE A 36 7.53 0.99 8.08
C ILE A 36 8.94 0.96 8.70
N ALA A 37 9.07 0.54 9.95
CA ALA A 37 10.37 0.48 10.63
C ALA A 37 11.31 -0.55 9.99
N GLN A 38 10.79 -1.74 9.64
CA GLN A 38 11.59 -2.81 9.06
C GLN A 38 12.02 -2.47 7.64
N THR A 39 11.12 -1.97 6.78
CA THR A 39 11.49 -1.56 5.42
C THR A 39 12.37 -0.30 5.40
N SER A 40 12.18 0.61 6.35
CA SER A 40 13.11 1.73 6.55
C SER A 40 14.53 1.22 6.75
N LYS A 41 14.72 0.26 7.66
CA LYS A 41 16.04 -0.33 7.95
C LYS A 41 16.61 -1.11 6.77
N ASP A 42 15.83 -2.01 6.19
CA ASP A 42 16.33 -3.03 5.25
C ASP A 42 16.44 -2.53 3.81
N ILE A 43 15.56 -1.60 3.41
CA ILE A 43 15.39 -1.18 2.01
C ILE A 43 15.78 0.29 1.82
N PHE A 44 15.39 1.17 2.75
CA PHE A 44 15.55 2.62 2.59
C PHE A 44 16.71 3.23 3.40
N GLY A 45 17.63 2.40 3.92
CA GLY A 45 18.84 2.85 4.60
C GLY A 45 18.57 3.67 5.86
N GLY A 46 17.52 3.33 6.61
CA GLY A 46 17.09 3.99 7.85
C GLY A 46 16.30 5.28 7.65
N LYS A 47 15.93 5.64 6.41
CA LYS A 47 15.17 6.86 6.12
C LYS A 47 13.67 6.64 6.24
N GLU A 48 12.96 7.65 6.76
CA GLU A 48 11.50 7.66 6.69
C GLU A 48 11.06 7.78 5.22
N TRP A 49 10.22 6.84 4.78
CA TRP A 49 9.73 6.75 3.41
C TRP A 49 8.22 6.99 3.31
N VAL A 50 7.49 6.70 4.39
CA VAL A 50 6.05 6.93 4.53
C VAL A 50 5.67 7.10 5.99
N SER A 51 4.66 7.93 6.26
CA SER A 51 4.07 8.03 7.59
C SER A 51 3.00 6.95 7.81
N VAL A 52 2.81 6.53 9.07
CA VAL A 52 1.77 5.56 9.46
C VAL A 52 0.38 6.00 8.99
N ARG A 53 0.05 7.30 9.13
CA ARG A 53 -1.23 7.86 8.68
C ARG A 53 -1.40 7.73 7.16
N HIS A 54 -0.35 7.96 6.39
CA HIS A 54 -0.42 7.84 4.94
C HIS A 54 -0.67 6.38 4.53
N LEU A 55 0.09 5.43 5.08
CA LEU A 55 -0.11 4.01 4.83
C LEU A 55 -1.52 3.54 5.26
N ALA A 56 -2.00 4.00 6.42
CA ALA A 56 -3.37 3.69 6.86
C ALA A 56 -4.43 4.23 5.90
N ASN A 57 -4.23 5.42 5.32
CA ASN A 57 -5.17 5.96 4.33
C ASN A 57 -5.17 5.15 3.03
N LEU A 58 -4.02 4.61 2.61
CA LEU A 58 -3.92 3.73 1.45
C LEU A 58 -4.61 2.40 1.70
N GLU A 59 -4.31 1.75 2.83
CA GLU A 59 -4.93 0.48 3.21
C GLU A 59 -6.44 0.57 3.45
N LEU A 60 -6.95 1.76 3.78
CA LEU A 60 -8.39 2.04 3.90
C LEU A 60 -9.05 2.49 2.59
N GLY A 61 -8.30 2.54 1.47
CA GLY A 61 -8.83 2.97 0.17
C GLY A 61 -9.29 4.43 0.13
N LYS A 62 -8.73 5.31 0.99
CA LYS A 62 -9.17 6.71 1.07
C LYS A 62 -8.64 7.58 -0.06
N ASN A 63 -7.52 7.20 -0.69
CA ASN A 63 -6.85 7.95 -1.74
C ASN A 63 -6.16 7.02 -2.72
N TRP A 64 -6.03 7.47 -3.97
CA TRP A 64 -5.03 6.95 -4.88
C TRP A 64 -3.61 7.30 -4.40
N ILE A 65 -2.70 6.36 -4.61
CA ILE A 65 -1.27 6.59 -4.48
C ILE A 65 -0.74 7.25 -5.75
N SER A 66 0.21 8.19 -5.62
CA SER A 66 0.91 8.72 -6.79
C SER A 66 1.88 7.66 -7.36
N ILE A 67 2.22 7.76 -8.65
CA ILE A 67 3.15 6.81 -9.29
C ILE A 67 4.50 6.75 -8.55
N GLU A 68 5.06 7.90 -8.17
CA GLU A 68 6.31 7.96 -7.40
C GLU A 68 6.21 7.18 -6.09
N LYS A 69 5.13 7.41 -5.31
CA LYS A 69 4.93 6.71 -4.04
C LYS A 69 4.60 5.23 -4.23
N PHE A 70 3.99 4.88 -5.35
CA PHE A 70 3.70 3.51 -5.70
C PHE A 70 4.99 2.70 -5.93
N ILE A 71 5.98 3.26 -6.62
CA ILE A 71 7.27 2.60 -6.83
C ILE A 71 7.94 2.31 -5.47
N ILE A 72 7.96 3.30 -4.57
CA ILE A 72 8.49 3.12 -3.21
C ILE A 72 7.70 2.06 -2.43
N LEU A 73 6.37 2.04 -2.56
CA LEU A 73 5.54 1.02 -1.93
C LEU A 73 5.82 -0.38 -2.50
N ALA A 74 6.05 -0.51 -3.80
CA ALA A 74 6.39 -1.77 -4.44
C ALA A 74 7.71 -2.34 -3.89
N ASP A 75 8.74 -1.49 -3.78
CA ASP A 75 10.01 -1.85 -3.15
C ASP A 75 9.78 -2.32 -1.70
N ALA A 76 9.01 -1.55 -0.92
CA ALA A 76 8.68 -1.90 0.46
C ALA A 76 7.92 -3.22 0.59
N LEU A 77 7.04 -3.53 -0.37
CA LEU A 77 6.30 -4.79 -0.46
C LEU A 77 7.15 -5.93 -1.05
N GLN A 78 8.40 -5.66 -1.46
CA GLN A 78 9.29 -6.62 -2.13
C GLN A 78 8.62 -7.22 -3.37
N GLN A 79 7.97 -6.37 -4.17
CA GLN A 79 7.30 -6.76 -5.41
C GLN A 79 7.86 -5.96 -6.57
N GLU A 80 7.90 -6.57 -7.75
CA GLU A 80 8.24 -5.85 -8.98
C GLU A 80 7.12 -4.83 -9.31
N PRO A 81 7.45 -3.54 -9.52
CA PRO A 81 6.45 -2.49 -9.65
C PRO A 81 5.43 -2.68 -10.78
N VAL A 82 5.83 -3.14 -11.97
CA VAL A 82 4.93 -3.31 -13.12
C VAL A 82 3.90 -4.41 -12.85
N SER A 83 4.35 -5.53 -12.28
CA SER A 83 3.52 -6.67 -11.91
C SER A 83 2.53 -6.28 -10.81
N LEU A 84 2.99 -5.56 -9.78
CA LEU A 84 2.11 -5.04 -8.72
C LEU A 84 1.09 -4.05 -9.27
N PHE A 85 1.49 -3.20 -10.23
CA PHE A 85 0.60 -2.19 -10.79
C PHE A 85 -0.51 -2.84 -11.61
N LYS A 86 -0.18 -3.87 -12.38
CA LYS A 86 -1.18 -4.68 -13.09
C LYS A 86 -2.19 -5.27 -12.11
N GLU A 87 -1.73 -5.89 -11.03
CA GLU A 87 -2.60 -6.47 -10.01
C GLU A 87 -3.49 -5.42 -9.31
N PHE A 88 -3.00 -4.19 -9.12
CA PHE A 88 -3.80 -3.07 -8.62
C PHE A 88 -4.92 -2.71 -9.59
N ILE A 89 -4.65 -2.65 -10.89
CA ILE A 89 -5.65 -2.37 -11.91
C ILE A 89 -6.70 -3.47 -11.96
N ASP A 90 -6.28 -4.73 -11.98
CA ASP A 90 -7.16 -5.90 -12.03
C ASP A 90 -8.06 -5.94 -10.77
N THR A 91 -7.48 -5.67 -9.59
CA THR A 91 -8.21 -5.58 -8.31
C THR A 91 -9.18 -4.41 -8.26
N TYR A 92 -8.76 -3.25 -8.76
CA TYR A 92 -9.61 -2.06 -8.82
C TYR A 92 -10.84 -2.31 -9.70
N ARG A 93 -10.63 -2.89 -10.88
CA ARG A 93 -11.69 -3.24 -11.84
C ARG A 93 -12.55 -4.43 -11.42
N ASN A 94 -12.13 -5.16 -10.37
CA ASN A 94 -12.76 -6.39 -9.93
C ASN A 94 -12.71 -7.51 -11.00
N GLU A 95 -11.59 -7.57 -11.73
CA GLU A 95 -11.34 -8.57 -12.77
C GLU A 95 -10.68 -9.85 -12.20
N ASN A 96 -10.41 -9.88 -10.89
CA ASN A 96 -9.90 -11.04 -10.14
C ASN A 96 -11.01 -11.95 -9.57
N GLY A 97 -12.22 -11.90 -10.17
CA GLY A 97 -13.41 -12.65 -9.74
C GLY A 97 -13.70 -13.87 -10.60
#